data_AF-A0A1G6UDT0-F1
#
_entry.id   AF-A0A1G6UDT0-F1
#
_cell.length_a   1.000
_cell.length_b   1.000
_cell.length_c   1.000
_cell.angle_alpha   90.00
_cell.angle_beta   90.00
_cell.angle_gamma   90.00
#
_symmetry.space_group_name_H-M   'P 1'
#
loop_
_entity.id
_entity.type
_entity.pdbx_description
1 polymer ?
#
loop_
_entity_poly.entity_id
_entity_poly.type
_entity_poly.pdbx_seq_one_letter_code
_entity_poly.pdbx_strand_id
1 'polypeptide(L)'
;MKRFLRDNGLSVGFGLLFLAALVGQAFAGQADFNYRQLAQEGRQVSLLEYVASSDFAVDVAENWQSEFLAMGSIVVLSVYLRQRGSPESKPVGAPHDATQESG
;
A
#
# COMPACT_ATOMS: atom_id res chain seq x y z
N MET A 1 -17.44 10.45 -7.83
CA MET A 1 -16.06 9.92 -7.93
C MET A 1 -15.03 10.74 -7.16
N LYS A 2 -14.86 12.06 -7.42
CA LYS A 2 -13.85 12.90 -6.72
C LYS A 2 -13.91 12.86 -5.19
N ARG A 3 -15.11 12.75 -4.61
CA ARG A 3 -15.32 12.62 -3.16
C ARG A 3 -14.89 11.26 -2.61
N PHE A 4 -15.14 10.16 -3.34
CA PHE A 4 -14.74 8.82 -2.92
C PHE A 4 -13.22 8.64 -2.89
N LEU A 5 -12.50 9.16 -3.89
CA LEU A 5 -11.03 9.18 -3.89
C LEU A 5 -10.44 10.11 -2.82
N ARG A 6 -11.13 11.21 -2.48
CA ARG A 6 -10.69 12.12 -1.42
C ARG A 6 -10.90 11.50 -0.03
N ASP A 7 -12.00 10.79 0.16
CA ASP A 7 -12.38 10.19 1.44
C ASP A 7 -11.70 8.83 1.67
N ASN A 8 -11.27 8.12 0.60
CA ASN A 8 -10.57 6.82 0.66
C ASN A 8 -9.16 6.84 0.08
N GLY A 9 -8.56 8.03 -0.08
CA GLY A 9 -7.28 8.19 -0.77
C GLY A 9 -6.15 7.37 -0.15
N LEU A 10 -6.21 7.14 1.16
CA LEU A 10 -5.24 6.32 1.88
C LEU A 10 -5.33 4.84 1.43
N SER A 11 -6.52 4.25 1.44
CA SER A 11 -6.75 2.86 1.03
C SER A 11 -6.42 2.65 -0.44
N VAL A 12 -6.75 3.63 -1.29
CA VAL A 12 -6.36 3.60 -2.72
C VAL A 12 -4.84 3.67 -2.86
N GLY A 13 -4.16 4.53 -2.10
CA GLY A 13 -2.70 4.64 -2.11
C GLY A 13 -2.02 3.34 -1.68
N PHE A 14 -2.45 2.74 -0.57
CA PHE A 14 -1.93 1.44 -0.11
C PHE A 14 -2.23 0.32 -1.11
N GLY A 15 -3.43 0.30 -1.70
CA GLY A 15 -3.78 -0.67 -2.74
C GLY A 15 -2.88 -0.57 -3.96
N LEU A 16 -2.57 0.65 -4.43
CA LEU A 16 -1.66 0.87 -5.55
C LEU A 16 -0.22 0.45 -5.22
N LEU A 17 0.28 0.79 -4.03
CA LEU A 17 1.61 0.39 -3.58
C LEU A 17 1.73 -1.13 -3.46
N PHE A 18 0.70 -1.79 -2.93
CA PHE A 18 0.63 -3.23 -2.84
C PHE A 18 0.66 -3.90 -4.22
N LEU A 19 -0.13 -3.40 -5.18
CA LEU A 19 -0.11 -3.90 -6.56
C LEU A 19 1.26 -3.70 -7.23
N ALA A 20 1.88 -2.54 -7.03
CA ALA A 20 3.22 -2.27 -7.55
C ALA A 20 4.27 -3.24 -6.96
N ALA A 21 4.19 -3.55 -5.67
CA ALA A 21 5.06 -4.52 -5.02
C ALA A 21 4.88 -5.93 -5.61
N LEU A 22 3.64 -6.37 -5.84
CA LEU A 22 3.36 -7.68 -6.47
C LEU A 22 3.92 -7.76 -7.90
N VAL A 23 3.78 -6.69 -8.69
CA VAL A 23 4.34 -6.65 -10.04
C VAL A 23 5.86 -6.74 -10.00
N GLY A 24 6.51 -5.97 -9.12
CA GLY A 24 7.97 -6.04 -8.94
C GLY A 24 8.43 -7.44 -8.55
N GLN A 25 7.71 -8.08 -7.62
CA GLN A 25 8.01 -9.44 -7.17
C GLN A 25 7.83 -10.47 -8.28
N ALA A 26 6.81 -10.31 -9.15
CA ALA A 26 6.59 -11.21 -10.28
C ALA A 26 7.77 -11.19 -11.28
N PHE A 27 8.30 -10.01 -11.61
CA PHE A 27 9.44 -9.90 -12.51
C PHE A 27 10.74 -10.38 -11.87
N ALA A 28 11.02 -9.97 -10.63
CA ALA A 28 12.24 -10.35 -9.93
C ALA A 28 12.29 -11.86 -9.65
N GLY A 29 11.18 -12.42 -9.18
CA GLY A 29 11.06 -13.85 -8.89
C GLY A 29 11.14 -14.71 -10.16
N GLN A 30 10.51 -14.30 -11.26
CA GLN A 30 10.61 -15.04 -12.52
C GLN A 30 12.04 -15.05 -13.07
N ALA A 31 12.75 -13.92 -12.98
CA ALA A 31 14.14 -13.83 -13.41
C ALA A 31 15.05 -14.76 -12.58
N ASP A 32 14.90 -14.76 -11.25
CA ASP A 32 15.66 -15.64 -10.36
C ASP A 32 15.32 -17.12 -10.59
N PHE A 33 14.03 -17.44 -10.73
CA PHE A 33 13.56 -18.79 -11.05
C PHE A 33 14.17 -19.31 -12.36
N ASN A 34 14.15 -18.49 -13.42
CA ASN A 34 14.73 -18.86 -14.71
C ASN A 34 16.24 -19.00 -14.67
N TYR A 35 16.92 -18.16 -13.89
CA TYR A 35 18.37 -18.27 -13.68
C TYR A 35 18.72 -19.62 -13.02
N ARG A 36 17.99 -20.03 -11.98
CA ARG A 36 18.16 -21.35 -11.34
C ARG A 36 17.84 -22.50 -12.28
N GLN A 37 16.78 -22.39 -13.09
CA GLN A 37 16.44 -23.39 -14.12
C GLN A 37 17.55 -23.56 -15.15
N LEU A 38 18.10 -22.47 -15.69
CA LEU A 38 19.20 -22.52 -16.67
C LEU A 38 20.46 -23.20 -16.10
N ALA A 39 20.76 -22.95 -14.82
CA ALA A 39 21.87 -23.60 -14.12
C ALA A 39 21.67 -25.13 -13.95
N GLN A 40 20.42 -25.60 -14.04
CA GLN A 40 20.06 -27.02 -13.98
C GLN A 40 19.66 -27.59 -15.36
N GLU A 41 20.04 -26.93 -16.46
CA GLU A 41 19.67 -27.29 -17.85
C GLU A 41 18.15 -27.36 -18.10
N GLY A 42 17.37 -26.69 -17.25
CA GLY A 42 15.92 -26.58 -17.34
C GLY A 42 15.44 -25.52 -18.33
N ARG A 43 14.16 -25.58 -18.68
CA ARG A 43 13.48 -24.63 -19.57
C ARG A 43 13.03 -23.38 -18.83
N GLN A 44 13.28 -22.21 -19.41
CA GLN A 44 12.75 -20.93 -18.91
C GLN A 44 11.21 -20.90 -19.00
N VAL A 45 10.57 -20.32 -18.00
CA VAL A 45 9.13 -20.08 -17.96
C VAL A 45 8.81 -18.63 -18.29
N SER A 46 7.65 -18.42 -18.89
CA SER A 46 7.10 -17.08 -19.14
C SER A 46 6.62 -16.42 -17.84
N LEU A 47 6.45 -15.10 -17.83
CA LEU A 47 5.97 -14.37 -16.65
C LEU A 47 4.61 -14.88 -16.16
N LEU A 48 3.69 -15.17 -17.09
CA LEU A 48 2.35 -15.66 -16.75
C LEU A 48 2.40 -17.07 -16.13
N GLU A 49 3.25 -17.95 -16.68
CA GLU A 49 3.46 -19.28 -16.12
C GLU A 49 4.06 -19.20 -14.70
N TYR A 50 4.99 -18.27 -14.46
CA TYR A 50 5.55 -18.05 -13.12
C TYR A 50 4.54 -17.47 -12.14
N VAL A 51 3.76 -16.45 -12.51
CA VAL A 51 2.73 -15.88 -11.62
C VAL A 51 1.62 -16.88 -11.27
N ALA A 52 1.35 -17.83 -12.17
CA ALA A 52 0.41 -18.92 -11.91
C ALA A 52 1.03 -20.11 -11.15
N SER A 53 2.33 -20.06 -10.84
CA SER A 53 3.04 -21.15 -10.16
C SER A 53 2.87 -21.10 -8.64
N SER A 54 3.14 -22.22 -7.98
CA SER A 54 3.22 -22.29 -6.52
C SER A 54 4.40 -21.53 -5.97
N ASP A 55 5.53 -21.47 -6.68
CA ASP A 55 6.73 -20.75 -6.24
C ASP A 55 6.43 -19.26 -6.04
N PHE A 56 5.74 -18.62 -6.99
CA PHE A 56 5.33 -17.23 -6.83
C PHE A 56 4.42 -17.03 -5.61
N ALA A 57 3.46 -17.95 -5.38
CA ALA A 57 2.58 -17.88 -4.22
C ALA A 57 3.35 -18.05 -2.90
N VAL A 58 4.33 -18.94 -2.86
CA VAL A 58 5.22 -19.14 -1.71
C VAL A 58 6.09 -17.91 -1.50
N ASP A 59 6.74 -17.38 -2.53
CA ASP A 59 7.56 -16.18 -2.44
C ASP A 59 6.75 -14.97 -1.91
N VAL A 60 5.48 -14.84 -2.33
CA VAL A 60 4.57 -13.79 -1.84
C VAL A 60 4.18 -14.06 -0.38
N ALA A 61 3.90 -15.31 -0.03
CA ALA A 61 3.57 -15.70 1.35
C ALA A 61 4.77 -15.56 2.30
N GLU A 62 5.99 -15.81 1.83
CA GLU A 62 7.23 -15.59 2.58
C GLU A 62 7.51 -14.10 2.77
N ASN A 63 7.32 -13.27 1.74
CA ASN A 63 7.39 -11.82 1.87
C ASN A 63 6.36 -11.29 2.88
N TRP A 64 5.16 -11.87 2.89
CA TRP A 64 4.13 -11.58 3.89
C TRP A 64 4.52 -12.04 5.31
N GLN A 65 5.24 -13.15 5.41
CA GLN A 65 5.66 -13.74 6.69
C GLN A 65 6.90 -13.05 7.30
N SER A 66 7.76 -12.48 6.46
CA SER A 66 9.05 -11.91 6.84
C SER A 66 8.91 -10.44 7.25
N GLU A 67 8.69 -10.14 8.52
CA GLU A 67 8.96 -8.82 9.15
C GLU A 67 8.29 -7.52 8.58
N PHE A 68 7.64 -7.52 7.42
CA PHE A 68 7.27 -6.28 6.69
C PHE A 68 5.77 -6.09 6.43
N LEU A 69 4.97 -7.12 6.67
CA LEU A 69 3.65 -6.91 7.27
C LEU A 69 3.79 -6.20 8.63
N ALA A 70 4.88 -6.43 9.36
CA ALA A 70 5.13 -5.83 10.67
C ALA A 70 5.63 -4.36 10.60
N MET A 71 6.44 -3.96 9.61
CA MET A 71 6.71 -2.52 9.33
C MET A 71 5.52 -1.79 8.67
N GLY A 72 4.74 -2.47 7.82
CA GLY A 72 3.45 -1.96 7.29
C GLY A 72 2.46 -1.57 8.40
N SER A 73 2.54 -2.26 9.55
CA SER A 73 1.80 -1.97 10.78
C SER A 73 2.31 -0.72 11.51
N ILE A 74 3.61 -0.42 11.48
CA ILE A 74 4.21 0.74 12.18
C ILE A 74 3.92 2.08 11.49
N VAL A 75 3.90 2.15 10.16
CA VAL A 75 3.67 3.41 9.42
C VAL A 75 2.19 3.79 9.33
N VAL A 76 1.26 2.82 9.29
CA VAL A 76 -0.18 3.07 9.45
C VAL A 76 -0.49 3.61 10.86
N LEU A 77 0.10 3.01 11.91
CA LEU A 77 0.06 3.53 13.30
C LEU A 77 0.65 4.95 13.39
N SER A 78 1.72 5.26 12.65
CA SER A 78 2.35 6.59 12.62
C SER A 78 1.49 7.65 11.92
N VAL A 79 0.73 7.28 10.90
CA VAL A 79 -0.21 8.18 10.18
C VAL A 79 -1.53 8.37 10.95
N TYR A 80 -2.00 7.40 11.75
CA TYR A 80 -3.16 7.54 12.65
C TYR A 80 -2.84 8.38 13.90
N LEU A 81 -1.67 8.19 14.52
CA LEU A 81 -1.22 9.02 15.66
C LEU A 81 -0.84 10.45 15.23
N ARG A 82 -0.36 10.69 14.00
CA ARG A 82 -0.11 12.04 13.48
C ARG A 82 -1.39 12.86 13.23
N GLN A 83 -2.57 12.22 13.17
CA GLN A 83 -3.86 12.93 13.24
C GLN A 83 -4.15 13.50 14.65
N ARG A 84 -3.50 12.99 15.71
CA ARG A 84 -3.49 13.54 17.09
C ARG A 84 -2.53 14.74 17.27
N GLY A 85 -1.86 15.14 16.18
CA GLY A 85 -1.10 16.38 16.05
C GLY A 85 -1.76 17.39 15.10
N SER A 86 -2.97 17.13 14.61
CA SER A 86 -3.79 18.20 14.05
C SER A 86 -4.13 19.15 15.20
N PRO A 87 -3.75 20.44 15.13
CA PRO A 87 -4.36 21.40 16.02
C PRO A 87 -5.86 21.34 15.77
N GLU A 88 -6.63 21.51 16.83
CA GLU A 88 -7.93 22.18 16.78
C GLU A 88 -7.75 23.58 16.16
N SER A 89 -7.32 23.66 14.90
CA SER A 89 -7.62 24.77 14.02
C SER A 89 -9.13 24.69 13.84
N LYS A 90 -9.81 25.44 14.72
CA LYS A 90 -11.20 25.87 14.63
C LYS A 90 -11.77 25.69 13.22
N PRO A 91 -12.99 25.16 13.07
CA PRO A 91 -13.74 25.44 11.86
C PRO A 91 -13.81 26.97 11.69
N VAL A 92 -13.07 27.49 10.72
CA VAL A 92 -13.26 28.84 10.19
C VAL A 92 -14.60 28.80 9.47
N GLY A 93 -15.66 29.12 10.22
CA GLY A 93 -17.03 29.05 9.71
C GLY A 93 -18.14 29.25 10.75
N ALA A 94 -17.87 29.90 11.89
CA ALA A 94 -18.96 30.51 12.66
C ALA A 94 -19.21 31.91 12.05
N PRO A 95 -20.40 32.19 11.48
CA PRO A 95 -20.77 33.53 11.08
C PRO A 95 -20.56 34.48 12.26
N HIS A 96 -19.92 35.62 12.01
CA HIS A 96 -20.14 36.78 12.86
C HIS A 96 -21.57 37.24 12.59
N ASP A 97 -22.55 36.59 13.20
CA ASP A 97 -23.83 37.23 13.35
C ASP A 97 -23.67 38.30 14.40
N ALA A 98 -23.72 39.53 13.90
CA ALA A 98 -23.92 40.72 14.66
C ALA A 98 -24.99 40.49 15.72
N THR A 99 -24.62 40.65 16.97
CA THR A 99 -25.53 41.29 17.92
C THR A 99 -24.78 42.48 18.47
N GLN A 100 -24.70 43.51 17.62
CA GLN A 100 -24.82 44.86 18.14
C GLN A 100 -26.23 45.01 18.71
N GLU A 101 -26.29 45.73 19.83
CA GLU A 101 -27.45 46.45 20.37
C GLU A 101 -28.52 45.64 21.11
N SER A 102 -28.57 45.78 22.43
CA SER A 102 -29.42 46.80 23.07
C SER A 102 -29.47 46.63 24.60
N GLY A 103 -29.26 47.75 25.32
CA GLY A 103 -29.93 48.05 26.60
C GLY A 103 -29.35 47.44 27.87
#